data_AF-A0A0G4MT58-F1
#
_entry.id   AF-A0A0G4MT58-F1
#
_cell.length_a   1.000
_cell.length_b   1.000
_cell.length_c   1.000
_cell.angle_alpha   90.00
_cell.angle_beta   90.00
_cell.angle_gamma   90.00
#
_symmetry.space_group_name_H-M   'P 1'
#
loop_
_entity.id
_entity.type
_entity.pdbx_description
1 polymer ?
#
loop_
_entity_poly.entity_id
_entity_poly.type
_entity_poly.pdbx_seq_one_letter_code
_entity_poly.pdbx_strand_id
1 'polypeptide(L)'
;MAAPDNKVTPNEFFQNIGQQVDNSSEEEHKLVEEIESLCMNCHENGVTRMLLTSIPYFREVIIMSFACEHCGLQNNEVGCIE
;
A
#
# COMPACT_ATOMS: atom_id res chain seq x y z
N MET A 1 24.53 -6.56 22.91
CA MET A 1 23.10 -6.49 22.55
C MET A 1 23.01 -6.40 21.04
N ALA A 2 22.57 -7.45 20.36
CA ALA A 2 22.34 -7.43 18.92
C ALA A 2 20.94 -6.83 18.67
N ALA A 3 20.85 -5.88 17.75
CA ALA A 3 19.58 -5.31 17.30
C ALA A 3 18.71 -6.39 16.65
N PRO A 4 17.38 -6.37 16.79
CA PRO A 4 16.53 -7.26 16.01
C PRO A 4 16.61 -6.84 14.54
N ASP A 5 17.29 -7.64 13.73
CA ASP A 5 17.26 -7.59 12.28
C ASP A 5 15.83 -7.89 11.80
N ASN A 6 14.96 -6.89 11.78
CA ASN A 6 13.64 -7.01 11.18
C ASN A 6 13.79 -7.00 9.65
N LYS A 7 14.25 -8.13 9.10
CA LYS A 7 14.30 -8.37 7.66
C LYS A 7 12.89 -8.74 7.20
N VAL A 8 12.08 -7.71 6.95
CA VAL A 8 10.79 -7.87 6.26
C VAL A 8 11.09 -8.58 4.93
N THR A 9 10.59 -9.79 4.79
CA THR A 9 10.82 -10.58 3.59
C THR A 9 9.85 -10.12 2.49
N PRO A 10 10.26 -10.05 1.20
CA PRO A 10 9.36 -9.62 0.11
C PRO A 10 8.05 -10.41 0.05
N ASN A 11 8.07 -11.67 0.49
CA ASN A 11 6.91 -12.55 0.55
C ASN A 11 5.87 -12.16 1.62
N GLU A 12 6.23 -11.41 2.66
CA GLU A 12 5.26 -10.90 3.65
C GLU A 12 4.52 -9.67 3.15
N PHE A 13 4.99 -9.03 2.08
CA PHE A 13 4.38 -7.84 1.51
C PHE A 13 3.19 -8.16 0.59
N PHE A 14 3.23 -9.31 -0.08
CA PHE A 14 2.18 -9.77 -1.01
C PHE A 14 1.32 -10.87 -0.39
N GLN A 15 0.70 -10.57 0.76
CA GLN A 15 -0.26 -11.50 1.32
C GLN A 15 -1.57 -11.48 0.53
N ASN A 16 -2.28 -12.60 0.58
CA ASN A 16 -3.63 -12.68 0.03
C ASN A 16 -4.59 -11.84 0.89
N ILE A 17 -5.51 -11.12 0.24
CA ILE A 17 -6.53 -10.28 0.91
C ILE A 17 -7.25 -11.04 2.04
N GLY A 18 -7.57 -12.33 1.83
CA GLY A 18 -8.25 -13.14 2.85
C GLY A 18 -7.45 -13.30 4.14
N GLN A 19 -6.13 -13.52 4.03
CA GLN A 19 -5.24 -13.65 5.20
C GLN A 19 -4.96 -12.28 5.84
N GLN A 20 -4.99 -11.19 5.07
CA GLN A 20 -4.78 -9.82 5.56
C GLN A 20 -5.92 -9.32 6.45
N VAL A 21 -7.16 -9.80 6.27
CA VAL A 21 -8.31 -9.39 7.10
C VAL A 21 -8.33 -10.12 8.46
N ASP A 22 -7.92 -11.40 8.48
CA ASP A 22 -7.92 -12.24 9.70
C ASP A 22 -6.80 -11.89 10.69
N ASN A 23 -5.71 -11.26 10.25
CA ASN A 23 -4.58 -10.83 11.10
C ASN A 23 -4.79 -9.48 11.80
N SER A 24 -6.01 -8.93 11.79
CA SER A 24 -6.31 -7.60 12.36
C SER A 24 -6.20 -7.51 13.89
N SER A 25 -5.81 -8.59 14.60
CA SER A 25 -5.79 -8.62 16.06
C SER A 25 -4.43 -8.48 16.74
N GLU A 26 -3.29 -8.80 16.13
CA GLU A 26 -2.00 -8.68 16.84
C GLU A 26 -0.86 -8.34 15.85
N GLU A 27 -0.22 -7.18 16.07
CA GLU A 27 0.94 -6.59 15.38
C GLU A 27 0.67 -5.64 14.19
N GLU A 28 1.20 -4.42 14.35
CA GLU A 28 1.00 -3.19 13.59
C GLU A 28 1.63 -3.24 12.18
N HIS A 29 1.24 -4.20 11.35
CA HIS A 29 1.52 -4.14 9.91
C HIS A 29 0.47 -3.25 9.25
N LYS A 30 0.83 -1.99 8.98
CA LYS A 30 0.00 -1.05 8.23
C LYS A 30 -0.25 -1.65 6.84
N LEU A 31 -1.45 -2.25 6.67
CA LEU A 31 -1.85 -2.97 5.44
C LEU A 31 -1.81 -2.06 4.20
N VAL A 32 -1.89 -0.75 4.41
CA VAL A 32 -1.83 0.28 3.39
C VAL A 32 -0.63 1.17 3.69
N GLU A 33 0.28 1.24 2.74
CA GLU A 33 1.38 2.19 2.76
C GLU A 33 0.85 3.56 2.35
N GLU A 34 1.09 4.58 3.17
CA GLU A 34 0.66 5.95 2.90
C GLU A 34 1.90 6.82 2.74
N ILE A 35 2.05 7.44 1.56
CA ILE A 35 3.18 8.29 1.22
C ILE A 35 2.66 9.67 0.82
N GLU A 36 3.28 10.71 1.35
CA GLU A 36 3.04 12.09 0.91
C GLU A 36 3.64 12.29 -0.48
N SER A 37 2.83 12.76 -1.43
CA SER A 37 3.24 12.93 -2.82
C SER A 37 2.77 14.28 -3.37
N LEU A 38 3.55 14.83 -4.31
CA LEU A 38 3.25 16.13 -4.91
C LEU A 38 2.03 16.03 -5.83
N CYS A 39 1.02 16.87 -5.60
CA CYS A 39 -0.15 17.00 -6.46
C CYS A 39 0.20 17.75 -7.75
N MET A 40 -0.03 17.14 -8.90
CA MET A 40 0.27 17.77 -10.21
C MET A 40 -0.71 18.91 -10.59
N ASN A 41 -1.84 19.04 -9.89
CA ASN A 41 -2.85 20.06 -10.20
C ASN A 41 -2.64 21.35 -9.39
N CYS A 42 -2.40 21.24 -8.07
CA CYS A 42 -2.23 22.40 -7.19
C CYS A 42 -0.79 22.59 -6.67
N HIS A 43 0.13 21.67 -6.96
CA HIS A 43 1.51 21.65 -6.45
C HIS A 43 1.63 21.62 -4.93
N GLU A 44 0.55 21.26 -4.22
CA GLU A 44 0.56 20.97 -2.79
C GLU A 44 0.78 19.47 -2.54
N ASN A 45 1.09 19.11 -1.30
CA ASN A 45 1.21 17.70 -0.93
C ASN A 45 -0.18 17.05 -0.84
N GLY A 46 -0.34 15.93 -1.52
CA GLY A 46 -1.44 14.99 -1.32
C GLY A 46 -0.93 13.70 -0.68
N VAL A 47 -1.82 12.73 -0.52
CA VAL A 47 -1.51 11.43 0.06
C VAL A 47 -1.74 10.36 -1.00
N THR A 48 -0.71 9.56 -1.31
CA THR A 48 -0.83 8.33 -2.09
C THR A 48 -0.91 7.15 -1.15
N ARG A 49 -2.00 6.40 -1.22
CA ARG A 49 -2.19 5.12 -0.55
C ARG A 49 -1.84 3.99 -1.49
N MET A 50 -1.05 3.02 -1.04
CA MET A 50 -0.64 1.87 -1.83
C MET A 50 -0.98 0.60 -1.08
N LEU A 51 -1.66 -0.32 -1.77
CA LEU A 51 -1.98 -1.66 -1.29
C LEU A 51 -1.40 -2.65 -2.27
N LEU A 52 -0.45 -3.45 -1.81
CA LEU A 52 0.11 -4.56 -2.57
C LEU A 52 -0.54 -5.85 -2.09
N THR A 53 -1.10 -6.60 -3.03
CA THR A 53 -1.82 -7.82 -2.69
C THR A 53 -1.73 -8.85 -3.80
N SER A 54 -1.78 -10.12 -3.41
CA SER A 54 -1.79 -11.23 -4.36
C SER A 54 -3.21 -11.79 -4.49
N ILE A 55 -3.77 -11.74 -5.69
CA ILE A 55 -5.09 -12.31 -5.98
C ILE A 55 -4.87 -13.72 -6.57
N PRO A 56 -5.42 -14.79 -5.96
CA PRO A 56 -5.21 -16.15 -6.42
C PRO A 56 -5.76 -16.31 -7.83
N TYR A 57 -5.06 -17.06 -8.67
CA TYR A 57 -5.38 -17.25 -10.10
C TYR A 57 -5.27 -15.99 -10.98
N PHE A 58 -4.95 -14.83 -10.41
CA PHE A 58 -4.81 -13.58 -11.17
C PHE A 58 -3.33 -13.25 -11.37
N ARG A 59 -2.69 -12.63 -10.37
CA ARG A 59 -1.28 -12.20 -10.27
C ARG A 59 -1.13 -11.32 -9.03
N GLU A 60 0.10 -10.90 -8.73
CA GLU A 60 0.36 -9.81 -7.79
C GLU A 60 -0.11 -8.48 -8.39
N VAL A 61 -0.90 -7.73 -7.62
CA VAL A 61 -1.45 -6.44 -8.03
C VAL A 61 -1.04 -5.36 -7.04
N ILE A 62 -0.82 -4.16 -7.56
CA ILE A 62 -0.61 -2.94 -6.80
C ILE A 62 -1.79 -2.00 -7.06
N ILE A 63 -2.43 -1.57 -5.98
CA ILE A 63 -3.51 -0.60 -6.01
C ILE A 63 -2.96 0.70 -5.43
N MET A 64 -3.00 1.77 -6.22
CA MET A 64 -2.56 3.10 -5.82
C MET A 64 -3.74 4.06 -5.84
N SER A 65 -3.95 4.78 -4.75
CA SER A 65 -5.00 5.79 -4.61
C SER A 65 -4.38 7.08 -4.12
N PHE A 66 -4.22 8.05 -5.02
CA PHE A 66 -3.84 9.40 -4.69
C PHE A 66 -5.06 10.25 -4.35
N ALA A 67 -4.99 11.01 -3.26
CA ALA A 67 -5.99 12.00 -2.88
C ALA A 67 -5.32 13.29 -2.38
N CYS A 68 -5.76 14.43 -2.92
CA CYS A 68 -5.33 15.74 -2.48
C CYS A 68 -6.48 16.47 -1.77
N GLU A 69 -6.32 16.78 -0.49
CA GLU A 69 -7.34 17.49 0.31
C GLU A 69 -7.49 18.97 -0.11
N HIS A 70 -6.46 19.56 -0.72
CA HIS A 70 -6.44 20.98 -1.08
C HIS A 70 -7.30 21.30 -2.32
N CYS A 71 -7.20 20.48 -3.37
CA CYS A 71 -7.92 20.71 -4.63
C CYS A 71 -8.97 19.64 -4.94
N GLY A 72 -9.06 18.59 -4.12
CA GLY A 72 -9.99 17.47 -4.34
C GLY A 72 -9.58 16.53 -5.47
N LEU A 73 -8.37 16.66 -6.03
CA LEU A 73 -7.88 15.74 -7.05
C LEU A 73 -7.74 14.34 -6.44
N GLN A 74 -8.35 13.36 -7.09
CA GLN A 74 -8.25 11.95 -6.74
C GLN A 74 -7.86 11.16 -7.98
N ASN A 75 -6.91 10.24 -7.84
CA ASN A 75 -6.48 9.35 -8.91
C ASN A 75 -6.33 7.94 -8.38
N ASN A 76 -6.97 6.97 -9.03
CA ASN A 76 -6.94 5.57 -8.65
C ASN A 76 -6.35 4.76 -9.79
N GLU A 77 -5.26 4.07 -9.53
CA GLU A 77 -4.54 3.23 -10.49
C GLU A 77 -4.46 1.80 -9.96
N VAL A 78 -4.65 0.85 -10.86
CA VAL A 78 -4.52 -0.59 -10.56
C VAL A 78 -3.54 -1.17 -11.57
N GLY A 79 -2.38 -1.60 -11.07
CA GLY A 79 -1.32 -2.22 -11.87
C GLY A 79 -1.19 -3.69 -11.52
N CYS A 80 -0.93 -4.52 -12.54
CA CYS A 80 -0.43 -5.87 -12.31
C CYS A 80 1.10 -5.81 -12.31
N ILE A 81 1.73 -6.51 -11.37
CA ILE A 81 3.17 -6.70 -11.35
C ILE A 81 3.48 -7.91 -12.25
N GLU A 82 4.45 -7.77 -13.14
CA GLU A 82 4.96 -8.86 -14.00
C GLU A 82 6.09 -9.64 -13.34
#